data_AF-A0A4S4N4V0-F1
#
_entry.id   AF-A0A4S4N4V0-F1
#
_cell.length_a   1.000
_cell.length_b   1.000
_cell.length_c   1.000
_cell.angle_alpha   90.00
_cell.angle_beta   90.00
_cell.angle_gamma   90.00
#
_symmetry.space_group_name_H-M   'P 1'
#
loop_
_entity.id
_entity.type
_entity.pdbx_description
1 polymer ?
#
loop_
_entity_poly.entity_id
_entity_poly.type
_entity_poly.pdbx_seq_one_letter_code
_entity_poly.pdbx_strand_id
1 'polypeptide(L)'
;MNPTSEVEIASSTPSVDQGKLQDFCPSPEVTVCATTATLNSRYDLKETTVTLLHSIDIPVSYGTTYLAAGIASSNLVPQGWVQHIHPEGSVYYVNTDLNVVTDASICNVTVFRKIRAALVTVFFSLQNAKALPKDHEIYIHATSDSDICHYYMIDHDNCVEFWLQGHASSELCLPPAVSVSHLKYALQEHYWIHREYFPYRPVPDRLRQELVNVLQHGKGDQMTSFASTFVLSTAQCSEFIQMIDIETSKCNNPQMTHMIARLWTLVSRHRFDHFYGHDYARVSREQRRLVKPARADSVLFKVICSLFFRFPDAKVEELENLLTDHIVYGIHWKPFAAEQLSDWEKSSTKAVALLM
;
A
#
# COMPACT_ATOMS: atom_id res chain seq x y z
N MET A 1 54.86 -12.09 -6.48
CA MET A 1 55.36 -10.89 -7.18
C MET A 1 54.70 -10.80 -8.55
N ASN A 2 53.58 -10.10 -8.63
CA ASN A 2 53.22 -9.17 -9.71
C ASN A 2 51.97 -8.40 -9.25
N PRO A 3 51.81 -7.12 -9.63
CA PRO A 3 51.14 -6.14 -8.80
C PRO A 3 49.67 -5.90 -9.18
N THR A 4 48.96 -5.42 -8.17
CA THR A 4 47.65 -4.78 -8.16
C THR A 4 47.48 -3.73 -9.26
N SER A 5 46.48 -3.93 -10.10
CA SER A 5 45.84 -2.88 -10.89
C SER A 5 44.59 -2.41 -10.14
N GLU A 6 44.72 -1.35 -9.36
CA GLU A 6 43.60 -0.57 -8.85
C GLU A 6 42.93 0.14 -10.04
N VAL A 7 41.66 -0.17 -10.27
CA VAL A 7 40.80 0.61 -11.17
C VAL A 7 40.10 1.64 -10.28
N GLU A 8 40.60 2.87 -10.33
CA GLU A 8 39.95 4.06 -9.78
C GLU A 8 38.60 4.26 -10.48
N ILE A 9 37.51 3.85 -9.83
CA ILE A 9 36.16 4.19 -10.27
C ILE A 9 35.83 5.54 -9.64
N ALA A 10 35.89 6.58 -10.47
CA ALA A 10 35.49 7.94 -10.11
C ALA A 10 34.07 7.96 -9.52
N SER A 11 33.97 8.31 -8.24
CA SER A 11 32.71 8.52 -7.54
C SER A 11 32.10 9.87 -7.95
N SER A 12 31.25 9.88 -8.98
CA SER A 12 30.40 11.04 -9.27
C SER A 12 29.15 10.96 -8.40
N THR A 13 29.23 11.46 -7.17
CA THR A 13 28.06 11.84 -6.37
C THR A 13 27.34 12.99 -7.08
N PRO A 14 26.01 12.91 -7.33
CA PRO A 14 25.28 14.08 -7.78
C PRO A 14 25.26 15.09 -6.63
N SER A 15 26.01 16.18 -6.78
CA SER A 15 25.93 17.32 -5.87
C SER A 15 24.56 17.96 -6.04
N VAL A 16 23.75 17.96 -4.99
CA VAL A 16 22.57 18.84 -4.93
C VAL A 16 23.08 20.27 -5.02
N ASP A 17 22.69 20.94 -6.09
CA ASP A 17 23.12 22.31 -6.40
C ASP A 17 22.69 23.26 -5.29
N GLN A 18 23.66 23.86 -4.59
CA GLN A 18 23.44 24.72 -3.41
C GLN A 18 22.58 25.95 -3.74
N GLY A 19 22.46 26.32 -5.02
CA GLY A 19 21.58 27.40 -5.48
C GLY A 19 20.07 27.10 -5.34
N LYS A 20 19.65 25.82 -5.28
CA LYS A 20 18.22 25.46 -5.19
C LYS A 20 17.62 25.60 -3.78
N LEU A 21 18.45 25.83 -2.76
CA LEU A 21 18.05 25.95 -1.34
C LEU A 21 18.02 27.40 -0.82
N GLN A 22 18.27 28.41 -1.65
CA GLN A 22 18.38 29.80 -1.19
C GLN A 22 17.04 30.56 -1.07
N ASP A 23 15.94 30.01 -1.59
CA ASP A 23 14.61 30.65 -1.53
C ASP A 23 13.80 30.30 -0.27
N PHE A 24 14.40 29.68 0.74
CA PHE A 24 13.70 29.18 1.93
C PHE A 24 13.75 30.20 3.08
N CYS A 25 12.70 31.01 3.19
CA CYS A 25 12.47 31.93 4.31
C CYS A 25 12.10 31.14 5.59
N PRO A 26 12.56 31.51 6.80
CA PRO A 26 12.21 30.81 8.04
C PRO A 26 10.71 31.00 8.33
N SER A 27 9.99 29.88 8.40
CA SER A 27 8.52 29.86 8.41
C SER A 27 8.05 28.51 8.95
N PRO A 28 6.86 28.45 9.57
CA PRO A 28 6.62 28.39 11.04
C PRO A 28 7.30 27.17 11.72
N GLU A 29 7.14 26.98 13.03
CA GLU A 29 7.56 25.73 13.72
C GLU A 29 6.75 24.54 13.19
N VAL A 30 7.16 24.00 12.04
CA VAL A 30 6.59 22.78 11.46
C VAL A 30 7.31 21.59 12.07
N THR A 31 6.55 20.70 12.68
CA THR A 31 7.10 19.45 13.21
C THR A 31 7.01 18.38 12.13
N VAL A 32 8.15 17.78 11.78
CA VAL A 32 8.21 16.70 10.79
C VAL A 32 8.11 15.36 11.51
N CYS A 33 7.08 14.58 11.20
CA CYS A 33 6.78 13.29 11.84
C CYS A 33 6.80 12.16 10.82
N ALA A 34 7.39 11.02 11.18
CA ALA A 34 7.30 9.82 10.37
C ALA A 34 5.85 9.33 10.29
N THR A 35 5.46 8.80 9.13
CA THR A 35 4.22 8.06 8.90
C THR A 35 4.50 6.87 7.98
N THR A 36 3.47 6.13 7.58
CA THR A 36 3.56 5.06 6.56
C THR A 36 2.56 5.31 5.44
N ALA A 37 2.78 4.67 4.29
CA ALA A 37 1.81 4.66 3.19
C ALA A 37 0.45 4.07 3.58
N THR A 38 0.41 3.14 4.54
CA THR A 38 -0.83 2.54 5.07
C THR A 38 -1.65 3.48 5.97
N LEU A 39 -1.02 4.52 6.53
CA LEU A 39 -1.69 5.53 7.35
C LEU A 39 -2.11 6.77 6.55
N ASN A 40 -1.94 6.76 5.23
CA ASN A 40 -2.41 7.83 4.38
C ASN A 40 -3.96 7.81 4.34
N SER A 41 -4.57 8.94 4.65
CA SER A 41 -6.01 9.10 4.83
C SER A 41 -6.81 9.24 3.53
N ARG A 42 -6.26 8.86 2.39
CA ARG A 42 -6.87 9.05 1.07
C ARG A 42 -8.30 8.50 0.96
N TYR A 43 -8.55 7.31 1.51
CA TYR A 43 -9.88 6.69 1.52
C TYR A 43 -10.71 7.05 2.76
N ASP A 44 -10.09 7.65 3.77
CA ASP A 44 -10.71 8.02 5.05
C ASP A 44 -11.01 9.52 5.16
N LEU A 45 -10.97 10.25 4.05
CA LEU A 45 -11.30 11.67 4.02
C LEU A 45 -12.74 11.86 4.49
N LYS A 46 -12.93 12.77 5.45
CA LYS A 46 -14.26 13.15 5.94
C LYS A 46 -15.13 13.61 4.77
N GLU A 47 -16.41 13.27 4.82
CA GLU A 47 -17.41 13.73 3.84
C GLU A 47 -17.30 15.24 3.66
N THR A 48 -16.87 15.65 2.46
CA THR A 48 -16.76 17.06 2.09
C THR A 48 -17.84 17.37 1.08
N THR A 49 -18.80 18.21 1.47
CA THR A 49 -19.86 18.67 0.57
C THR A 49 -19.33 19.76 -0.34
N VAL A 50 -19.49 19.59 -1.66
CA VAL A 50 -19.14 20.61 -2.65
C VAL A 50 -20.39 21.40 -3.01
N THR A 51 -20.32 22.73 -2.96
CA THR A 51 -21.39 23.61 -3.47
C THR A 51 -21.24 23.78 -4.97
N LEU A 52 -22.28 23.43 -5.72
CA LEU A 52 -22.31 23.64 -7.16
C LEU A 52 -22.47 25.12 -7.51
N LEU A 53 -21.59 25.61 -8.37
CA LEU A 53 -21.78 26.91 -9.01
C LEU A 53 -22.90 26.77 -10.05
N HIS A 54 -23.98 27.52 -9.87
CA HIS A 54 -25.16 27.44 -10.75
C HIS A 54 -24.90 28.01 -12.16
N SER A 55 -23.85 28.83 -12.30
CA SER A 55 -23.36 29.36 -13.58
C SER A 55 -21.84 29.40 -13.55
N ILE A 56 -21.21 28.87 -14.59
CA ILE A 56 -19.76 28.97 -14.83
C ILE A 56 -19.61 29.53 -16.24
N ASP A 57 -18.90 30.65 -16.36
CA ASP A 57 -18.57 31.22 -17.67
C ASP A 57 -17.58 30.30 -18.38
N ILE A 58 -17.95 29.82 -19.57
CA ILE A 58 -17.07 28.98 -20.40
C ILE A 58 -16.12 29.93 -21.14
N PRO A 59 -14.80 29.87 -20.91
CA PRO A 59 -13.86 30.74 -21.62
C PRO A 59 -13.95 30.48 -23.13
N VAL A 60 -13.93 31.54 -23.94
CA VAL A 60 -13.92 31.44 -25.43
C VAL A 60 -12.73 30.58 -25.93
N SER A 61 -11.65 30.56 -25.15
CA SER A 61 -10.43 29.81 -25.41
C SER A 61 -10.53 28.31 -25.08
N TYR A 62 -11.65 27.84 -24.53
CA TYR A 62 -11.84 26.43 -24.17
C TYR A 62 -11.75 25.50 -25.39
N GLY A 63 -12.14 25.96 -26.59
CA GLY A 63 -12.05 25.16 -27.82
C GLY A 63 -10.67 25.16 -28.50
N THR A 64 -9.81 26.14 -28.22
CA THR A 64 -8.54 26.37 -28.94
C THR A 64 -7.29 26.17 -28.08
N THR A 65 -7.40 26.27 -26.75
CA THR A 65 -6.25 26.16 -25.83
C THR A 65 -6.09 24.79 -25.19
N TYR A 66 -7.08 23.90 -25.31
CA TYR A 66 -6.99 22.54 -24.74
C TYR A 66 -5.83 21.71 -25.34
N LEU A 67 -5.37 22.05 -26.54
CA LEU A 67 -4.23 21.40 -27.20
C LEU A 67 -2.87 22.03 -26.89
N ALA A 68 -2.84 23.24 -26.32
CA ALA A 68 -1.60 24.00 -26.11
C ALA A 68 -1.27 24.29 -24.63
N ALA A 69 -2.25 24.25 -23.74
CA ALA A 69 -2.04 24.40 -22.31
C ALA A 69 -3.11 23.59 -21.58
N GLY A 70 -2.68 22.53 -20.89
CA GLY A 70 -3.51 21.83 -19.93
C GLY A 70 -4.20 22.84 -19.02
N ILE A 71 -5.53 22.72 -18.95
CA ILE A 71 -6.47 23.48 -18.12
C ILE A 71 -5.75 24.45 -17.18
N ALA A 72 -5.78 25.74 -17.52
CA ALA A 72 -5.54 26.82 -16.56
C ALA A 72 -6.63 26.69 -15.48
N SER A 73 -6.39 25.79 -14.53
CA SER A 73 -7.10 25.75 -13.27
C SER A 73 -6.84 27.08 -12.59
N SER A 74 -7.87 27.66 -11.98
CA SER A 74 -7.81 28.90 -11.20
C SER A 74 -6.89 28.84 -9.98
N ASN A 75 -6.09 27.78 -9.86
CA ASN A 75 -5.17 27.45 -8.80
C ASN A 75 -3.79 27.22 -9.44
N LEU A 76 -2.97 28.27 -9.49
CA LEU A 76 -1.61 28.21 -10.01
C LEU A 76 -0.81 27.16 -9.24
N VAL A 77 -0.51 26.04 -9.90
CA VAL A 77 0.38 25.01 -9.36
C VAL A 77 1.77 25.65 -9.16
N PRO A 78 2.40 25.51 -7.99
CA PRO A 78 3.71 26.10 -7.74
C PRO A 78 4.77 25.66 -8.76
N GLN A 79 5.73 26.55 -9.04
CA GLN A 79 6.80 26.27 -10.01
C GLN A 79 7.58 25.00 -9.64
N GLY A 80 7.86 24.16 -10.64
CA GLY A 80 8.56 22.88 -10.47
C GLY A 80 7.65 21.72 -10.05
N TRP A 81 6.37 21.97 -9.76
CA TRP A 81 5.40 20.92 -9.47
C TRP A 81 4.51 20.66 -10.68
N VAL A 82 4.16 19.39 -10.86
CA VAL A 82 3.21 18.92 -11.88
C VAL A 82 2.03 18.30 -11.17
N GLN A 83 0.82 18.75 -11.56
CA GLN A 83 -0.41 18.13 -11.09
C GLN A 83 -0.69 16.85 -11.91
N HIS A 84 -0.98 15.77 -11.20
CA HIS A 84 -1.41 14.50 -11.77
C HIS A 84 -2.82 14.15 -11.31
N ILE A 85 -3.52 13.38 -12.14
CA ILE A 85 -4.82 12.80 -11.80
C ILE A 85 -4.62 11.30 -11.66
N HIS A 86 -4.97 10.79 -10.49
CA HIS A 86 -4.96 9.37 -10.21
C HIS A 86 -6.01 8.65 -11.10
N PRO A 87 -5.80 7.37 -11.50
CA PRO A 87 -6.81 6.57 -12.22
C PRO A 87 -8.23 6.55 -11.60
N GLU A 88 -8.35 6.79 -10.31
CA GLU A 88 -9.62 6.88 -9.55
C GLU A 88 -10.17 8.31 -9.43
N GLY A 89 -9.47 9.32 -9.97
CA GLY A 89 -9.95 10.69 -10.08
C GLY A 89 -9.40 11.69 -9.05
N SER A 90 -8.72 11.24 -8.00
CA SER A 90 -8.08 12.14 -7.03
C SER A 90 -6.85 12.85 -7.63
N VAL A 91 -6.51 14.02 -7.09
CA VAL A 91 -5.36 14.82 -7.52
C VAL A 91 -4.18 14.62 -6.59
N TYR A 92 -2.98 14.57 -7.16
CA TYR A 92 -1.72 14.62 -6.43
C TYR A 92 -0.69 15.44 -7.22
N TYR A 93 0.42 15.78 -6.58
CA TYR A 93 1.42 16.68 -7.13
C TYR A 93 2.81 16.07 -6.99
N VAL A 94 3.61 16.20 -8.05
CA VAL A 94 4.95 15.64 -8.15
C VAL A 94 5.95 16.74 -8.47
N ASN A 95 7.09 16.73 -7.80
CA ASN A 95 8.26 17.50 -8.15
C ASN A 95 9.41 16.53 -8.48
N THR A 96 9.65 16.32 -9.78
CA THR A 96 10.65 15.37 -10.27
C THR A 96 12.08 15.79 -9.97
N ASP A 97 12.35 17.09 -9.92
CA ASP A 97 13.69 17.62 -9.62
C ASP A 97 14.10 17.35 -8.18
N LEU A 98 13.13 17.35 -7.27
CA LEU A 98 13.32 17.12 -5.85
C LEU A 98 13.02 15.68 -5.42
N ASN A 99 12.51 14.84 -6.33
CA ASN A 99 11.96 13.51 -6.04
C ASN A 99 10.93 13.54 -4.89
N VAL A 100 9.99 14.50 -4.95
CA VAL A 100 8.94 14.67 -3.93
C VAL A 100 7.57 14.43 -4.53
N VAL A 101 6.72 13.74 -3.79
CA VAL A 101 5.30 13.59 -4.11
C VAL A 101 4.42 13.93 -2.91
N THR A 102 3.25 14.51 -3.19
CA THR A 102 2.25 14.86 -2.17
C THR A 102 0.84 14.81 -2.74
N ASP A 103 -0.12 14.38 -1.94
CA ASP A 103 -1.56 14.50 -2.19
C ASP A 103 -2.18 15.72 -1.50
N ALA A 104 -1.39 16.49 -0.74
CA ALA A 104 -1.86 17.71 -0.14
C ALA A 104 -2.09 18.80 -1.20
N SER A 105 -3.11 19.64 -1.01
CA SER A 105 -3.43 20.72 -1.95
C SER A 105 -2.38 21.83 -1.89
N ILE A 106 -1.29 21.69 -2.66
CA ILE A 106 -0.21 22.70 -2.74
C ILE A 106 -0.64 24.00 -3.42
N CYS A 107 -1.82 24.04 -4.00
CA CYS A 107 -2.43 25.29 -4.46
C CYS A 107 -2.89 26.17 -3.29
N ASN A 108 -3.09 25.58 -2.10
CA ASN A 108 -3.28 26.34 -0.87
C ASN A 108 -1.92 26.84 -0.36
N VAL A 109 -1.74 28.16 -0.34
CA VAL A 109 -0.48 28.82 0.06
C VAL A 109 -0.03 28.41 1.46
N THR A 110 -0.95 28.22 2.41
CA THR A 110 -0.62 27.80 3.78
C THR A 110 -0.06 26.38 3.80
N VAL A 111 -0.70 25.45 3.09
CA VAL A 111 -0.25 24.06 2.96
C VAL A 111 1.10 23.99 2.27
N PHE A 112 1.25 24.72 1.16
CA PHE A 112 2.50 24.75 0.41
C PHE A 112 3.66 25.32 1.23
N ARG A 113 3.42 26.37 2.02
CA ARG A 113 4.41 26.94 2.94
C ARG A 113 4.86 25.94 4.00
N LYS A 114 3.93 25.14 4.56
CA LYS A 114 4.25 24.06 5.52
C LYS A 114 5.10 22.96 4.87
N ILE A 115 4.72 22.50 3.69
CA ILE A 115 5.48 21.50 2.93
C ILE A 115 6.89 22.01 2.62
N ARG A 116 7.04 23.26 2.17
CA ARG A 116 8.37 23.85 1.91
C ARG A 116 9.24 23.88 3.17
N ALA A 117 8.69 24.28 4.31
CA ALA A 117 9.42 24.29 5.58
C ALA A 117 9.84 22.89 6.02
N ALA A 118 8.94 21.91 5.90
CA ALA A 118 9.24 20.52 6.21
C ALA A 118 10.31 19.93 5.27
N LEU A 119 10.26 20.23 3.97
CA LEU A 119 11.27 19.80 3.00
C LEU A 119 12.67 20.33 3.32
N VAL A 120 12.81 21.55 3.84
CA VAL A 120 14.11 22.05 4.31
C VAL A 120 14.68 21.13 5.39
N THR A 121 13.85 20.73 6.36
CA THR A 121 14.24 19.84 7.47
C THR A 121 14.62 18.44 6.95
N VAL A 122 13.84 17.90 6.01
CA VAL A 122 14.09 16.59 5.39
C VAL A 122 15.38 16.62 4.56
N PHE A 123 15.58 17.64 3.71
CA PHE A 123 16.80 17.77 2.90
C PHE A 123 18.05 18.02 3.73
N PHE A 124 17.95 18.80 4.80
CA PHE A 124 19.05 18.96 5.75
C PHE A 124 19.43 17.62 6.39
N SER A 125 18.45 16.80 6.75
CA SER A 125 18.68 15.46 7.30
C SER A 125 19.28 14.50 6.25
N LEU A 126 18.85 14.59 4.98
CA LEU A 126 19.39 13.81 3.87
C LEU A 126 20.87 14.09 3.61
N GLN A 127 21.28 15.35 3.66
CA GLN A 127 22.70 15.73 3.48
C GLN A 127 23.61 15.13 4.56
N ASN A 128 23.06 14.84 5.74
CA ASN A 128 23.78 14.24 6.86
C ASN A 128 23.60 12.71 6.94
N ALA A 129 22.87 12.10 6.01
CA ALA A 129 22.65 10.66 5.99
C ALA A 129 23.90 9.92 5.51
N LYS A 130 24.28 8.85 6.23
CA LYS A 130 25.50 8.05 5.91
C LYS A 130 25.37 7.25 4.62
N ALA A 131 24.16 6.81 4.29
CA ALA A 131 23.86 6.03 3.10
C ALA A 131 22.39 6.25 2.70
N LEU A 132 22.15 6.47 1.41
CA LEU A 132 20.82 6.60 0.84
C LEU A 132 20.71 5.72 -0.41
N PRO A 133 19.53 5.16 -0.71
CA PRO A 133 19.27 4.50 -1.98
C PRO A 133 19.51 5.45 -3.15
N LYS A 134 19.97 4.89 -4.28
CA LYS A 134 20.27 5.68 -5.47
C LYS A 134 18.99 6.25 -6.07
N ASP A 135 17.97 5.41 -6.22
CA ASP A 135 16.64 5.82 -6.66
C ASP A 135 15.68 5.86 -5.48
N HIS A 136 15.50 7.07 -4.92
CA HIS A 136 14.58 7.30 -3.81
C HIS A 136 13.57 8.41 -4.10
N GLU A 137 12.45 8.34 -3.40
CA GLU A 137 11.37 9.32 -3.46
C GLU A 137 10.89 9.68 -2.06
N ILE A 138 10.49 10.94 -1.87
CA ILE A 138 9.99 11.47 -0.60
C ILE A 138 8.50 11.69 -0.75
N TYR A 139 7.71 11.05 0.10
CA TYR A 139 6.33 11.46 0.31
C TYR A 139 6.27 12.48 1.45
N ILE A 140 5.49 13.54 1.26
CA ILE A 140 5.22 14.52 2.29
C ILE A 140 3.76 14.95 2.29
N HIS A 141 3.17 15.12 3.47
CA HIS A 141 1.80 15.55 3.62
C HIS A 141 1.67 16.59 4.73
N ALA A 142 0.89 17.63 4.45
CA ALA A 142 0.55 18.66 5.41
C ALA A 142 -0.93 19.02 5.24
N THR A 143 -1.58 19.32 6.36
CA THR A 143 -2.94 19.85 6.38
C THR A 143 -2.92 21.33 6.74
N SER A 144 -4.02 22.05 6.46
CA SER A 144 -4.12 23.46 6.83
C SER A 144 -4.27 23.66 8.34
N ASP A 145 -4.90 22.71 9.04
CA ASP A 145 -5.31 22.76 10.45
C ASP A 145 -4.25 22.26 11.45
N SER A 146 -3.18 21.61 10.98
CA SER A 146 -2.10 21.09 11.82
C SER A 146 -0.74 21.62 11.39
N ASP A 147 0.15 21.91 12.35
CA ASP A 147 1.55 22.26 12.08
C ASP A 147 2.47 21.03 12.01
N ILE A 148 1.88 19.83 12.00
CA ILE A 148 2.58 18.56 11.77
C ILE A 148 2.61 18.29 10.26
N CYS A 149 3.80 17.99 9.75
CA CYS A 149 3.99 17.43 8.41
C CYS A 149 4.42 15.97 8.52
N HIS A 150 3.68 15.09 7.87
CA HIS A 150 3.99 13.68 7.84
C HIS A 150 4.88 13.35 6.64
N TYR A 151 5.84 12.44 6.82
CA TYR A 151 6.71 12.00 5.74
C TYR A 151 7.06 10.51 5.83
N TYR A 152 7.42 9.95 4.69
CA TYR A 152 8.18 8.70 4.58
C TYR A 152 9.01 8.74 3.29
N MET A 153 9.92 7.79 3.15
CA MET A 153 10.73 7.64 1.95
C MET A 153 10.51 6.30 1.28
N ILE A 154 10.77 6.27 -0.02
CA ILE A 154 10.60 5.12 -0.89
C ILE A 154 11.93 4.79 -1.54
N ASP A 155 12.36 3.54 -1.42
CA ASP A 155 13.51 2.97 -2.12
C ASP A 155 12.98 2.16 -3.31
N HIS A 156 13.19 2.67 -4.53
CA HIS A 156 12.75 1.98 -5.74
C HIS A 156 13.66 0.81 -6.13
N ASP A 157 14.93 0.82 -5.72
CA ASP A 157 15.89 -0.24 -6.02
C ASP A 157 15.52 -1.53 -5.26
N ASN A 158 15.15 -1.40 -3.98
CA ASN A 158 14.75 -2.51 -3.13
C ASN A 158 13.23 -2.70 -3.00
N CYS A 159 12.45 -1.78 -3.57
CA CYS A 159 10.99 -1.73 -3.49
C CYS A 159 10.48 -1.74 -2.05
N VAL A 160 11.00 -0.87 -1.18
CA VAL A 160 10.62 -0.78 0.25
C VAL A 160 10.37 0.66 0.69
N GLU A 161 9.49 0.83 1.67
CA GLU A 161 9.37 2.07 2.45
C GLU A 161 10.46 2.13 3.54
N PHE A 162 10.99 3.32 3.80
CA PHE A 162 11.98 3.58 4.85
C PHE A 162 11.91 5.02 5.39
N TRP A 163 12.71 5.31 6.41
CA TRP A 163 12.80 6.62 7.05
C TRP A 163 14.25 7.05 7.26
N LEU A 164 14.46 8.36 7.43
CA LEU A 164 15.79 8.94 7.71
C LEU A 164 16.35 8.57 9.09
N GLN A 165 15.46 8.24 10.02
CA GLN A 165 15.80 7.89 11.40
C GLN A 165 15.26 6.49 11.71
N GLY A 166 15.92 5.81 12.65
CA GLY A 166 15.44 4.52 13.13
C GLY A 166 14.20 4.71 14.00
N HIS A 167 13.15 3.96 13.70
CA HIS A 167 11.90 3.94 14.46
C HIS A 167 11.60 2.52 14.94
N ALA A 168 10.93 2.40 16.09
CA ALA A 168 10.36 1.12 16.49
C ALA A 168 9.16 0.79 15.57
N SER A 169 8.99 -0.48 15.21
CA SER A 169 7.88 -0.91 14.34
C SER A 169 6.51 -0.53 14.93
N SER A 170 6.38 -0.56 16.27
CA SER A 170 5.17 -0.17 16.98
C SER A 170 4.84 1.33 16.87
N GLU A 171 5.84 2.20 16.75
CA GLU A 171 5.63 3.65 16.59
C GLU A 171 5.03 3.99 15.22
N LEU A 172 5.33 3.14 14.23
CA LEU A 172 4.87 3.26 12.85
C LEU A 172 3.63 2.38 12.57
N CYS A 173 3.02 1.80 13.60
CA CYS A 173 1.90 0.88 13.47
C CYS A 173 2.18 -0.32 12.52
N LEU A 174 3.44 -0.72 12.37
CA LEU A 174 3.82 -1.88 11.56
C LEU A 174 3.40 -3.18 12.25
N PRO A 175 3.01 -4.21 11.48
CA PRO A 175 2.64 -5.50 12.06
C PRO A 175 3.85 -6.15 12.77
N PRO A 176 3.60 -6.93 13.83
CA PRO A 176 4.67 -7.63 14.54
C PRO A 176 5.36 -8.61 13.60
N ALA A 177 6.69 -8.54 13.56
CA ALA A 177 7.53 -9.40 12.72
C ALA A 177 8.51 -10.21 13.57
N VAL A 178 8.82 -11.40 13.08
CA VAL A 178 9.73 -12.37 13.71
C VAL A 178 11.20 -12.13 13.37
N SER A 179 11.48 -11.29 12.38
CA SER A 179 12.83 -10.87 11.97
C SER A 179 12.77 -9.61 11.09
N VAL A 180 13.91 -8.98 10.84
CA VAL A 180 14.02 -7.86 9.88
C VAL A 180 13.75 -8.32 8.45
N SER A 181 14.23 -9.51 8.07
CA SER A 181 13.96 -10.10 6.75
C SER A 181 12.48 -10.41 6.55
N HIS A 182 11.75 -10.73 7.63
CA HIS A 182 10.31 -10.89 7.60
C HIS A 182 9.60 -9.55 7.46
N LEU A 183 9.99 -8.56 8.27
CA LEU A 183 9.46 -7.20 8.23
C LEU A 183 9.60 -6.56 6.84
N LYS A 184 10.64 -6.94 6.07
CA LYS A 184 10.83 -6.50 4.69
C LYS A 184 9.56 -6.64 3.85
N TYR A 185 8.79 -7.73 3.98
CA TYR A 185 7.58 -7.93 3.18
C TYR A 185 6.47 -6.93 3.50
N ALA A 186 6.35 -6.48 4.76
CA ALA A 186 5.43 -5.39 5.12
C ALA A 186 5.91 -4.04 4.57
N LEU A 187 7.23 -3.79 4.57
CA LEU A 187 7.80 -2.58 3.96
C LEU A 187 7.65 -2.59 2.42
N GLN A 188 7.68 -3.77 1.79
CA GLN A 188 7.37 -3.95 0.37
C GLN A 188 5.89 -3.70 0.11
N GLU A 189 4.99 -4.19 0.97
CA GLU A 189 3.56 -3.86 0.89
C GLU A 189 3.34 -2.34 0.89
N HIS A 190 3.98 -1.62 1.83
CA HIS A 190 3.89 -0.16 1.90
C HIS A 190 4.43 0.54 0.64
N TYR A 191 5.56 0.06 0.09
CA TYR A 191 6.09 0.54 -1.18
C TYR A 191 5.06 0.43 -2.32
N TRP A 192 4.39 -0.71 -2.42
CA TRP A 192 3.40 -0.92 -3.46
C TRP A 192 2.12 -0.11 -3.24
N ILE A 193 1.71 0.12 -2.00
CA ILE A 193 0.63 1.07 -1.67
C ILE A 193 1.00 2.49 -2.11
N HIS A 194 2.25 2.91 -1.88
CA HIS A 194 2.71 4.20 -2.39
C HIS A 194 2.64 4.28 -3.93
N ARG A 195 3.11 3.24 -4.63
CA ARG A 195 3.02 3.15 -6.11
C ARG A 195 1.59 3.10 -6.62
N GLU A 196 0.69 2.52 -5.83
CA GLU A 196 -0.76 2.52 -6.08
C GLU A 196 -1.32 3.94 -5.95
N TYR A 197 -0.93 4.69 -4.92
CA TYR A 197 -1.44 6.03 -4.66
C TYR A 197 -0.88 7.09 -5.60
N PHE A 198 0.37 6.94 -6.03
CA PHE A 198 1.09 7.89 -6.88
C PHE A 198 1.62 7.23 -8.15
N PRO A 199 0.76 6.74 -9.06
CA PRO A 199 1.15 5.92 -10.19
C PRO A 199 1.70 6.74 -11.37
N TYR A 200 2.50 7.79 -11.12
CA TYR A 200 3.09 8.60 -12.19
C TYR A 200 4.34 7.96 -12.81
N ARG A 201 5.08 7.16 -12.04
CA ARG A 201 6.24 6.39 -12.50
C ARG A 201 5.78 5.03 -13.04
N PRO A 202 6.12 4.64 -14.28
CA PRO A 202 5.87 3.29 -14.78
C PRO A 202 6.56 2.21 -13.96
N VAL A 203 5.94 1.04 -13.83
CA VAL A 203 6.58 -0.13 -13.21
C VAL A 203 7.60 -0.74 -14.18
N PRO A 204 8.85 -1.00 -13.78
CA PRO A 204 9.82 -1.69 -14.62
C PRO A 204 9.29 -3.03 -15.14
N ASP A 205 9.55 -3.31 -16.42
CA ASP A 205 9.04 -4.51 -17.10
C ASP A 205 9.44 -5.82 -16.38
N ARG A 206 10.65 -5.85 -15.80
CA ARG A 206 11.14 -6.97 -14.98
C ARG A 206 10.19 -7.32 -13.84
N LEU A 207 9.69 -6.31 -13.11
CA LEU A 207 8.80 -6.52 -11.95
C LEU A 207 7.40 -6.92 -12.39
N ARG A 208 6.96 -6.47 -13.57
CA ARG A 208 5.70 -6.91 -14.18
C ARG A 208 5.76 -8.38 -14.60
N GLN A 209 6.82 -8.79 -15.29
CA GLN A 209 7.04 -10.19 -15.67
C GLN A 209 7.19 -11.09 -14.42
N GLU A 210 7.88 -10.61 -13.39
CA GLU A 210 7.98 -11.32 -12.11
C GLU A 210 6.59 -11.54 -11.49
N LEU A 211 5.72 -10.54 -11.52
CA LEU A 211 4.34 -10.67 -11.04
C LEU A 211 3.53 -11.69 -11.85
N VAL A 212 3.66 -11.69 -13.19
CA VAL A 212 3.03 -12.71 -14.05
C VAL A 212 3.47 -14.11 -13.63
N ASN A 213 4.77 -14.32 -13.40
CA ASN A 213 5.29 -15.61 -12.96
C ASN A 213 4.76 -16.01 -11.57
N VAL A 214 4.64 -15.06 -10.64
CA VAL A 214 4.05 -15.31 -9.31
C VAL A 214 2.59 -15.74 -9.43
N LEU A 215 1.80 -15.09 -10.29
CA LEU A 215 0.39 -15.45 -10.52
C LEU A 215 0.26 -16.80 -11.24
N GLN A 216 1.14 -17.11 -12.19
CA GLN A 216 1.17 -18.41 -12.86
C GLN A 216 1.49 -19.54 -11.88
N HIS A 217 2.48 -19.33 -11.01
CA HIS A 217 2.81 -20.26 -9.93
C HIS A 217 1.61 -20.44 -9.00
N GLY A 218 1.01 -19.35 -8.52
CA GLY A 218 -0.16 -19.41 -7.63
C GLY A 218 -1.34 -20.16 -8.23
N LYS A 219 -1.60 -19.96 -9.53
CA LYS A 219 -2.59 -20.75 -10.28
C LYS A 219 -2.24 -22.22 -10.30
N GLY A 220 -0.99 -22.58 -10.60
CA GLY A 220 -0.52 -23.96 -10.62
C GLY A 220 -0.63 -24.63 -9.25
N ASP A 221 -0.23 -23.93 -8.18
CA ASP A 221 -0.32 -24.41 -6.81
C ASP A 221 -1.78 -24.70 -6.41
N GLN A 222 -2.71 -23.79 -6.69
CA GLN A 222 -4.14 -24.00 -6.44
C GLN A 222 -4.74 -25.18 -7.23
N MET A 223 -4.26 -25.42 -8.46
CA MET A 223 -4.74 -26.55 -9.27
C MET A 223 -4.17 -27.91 -8.82
N THR A 224 -2.99 -27.90 -8.20
CA THR A 224 -2.24 -29.13 -7.84
C THR A 224 -2.27 -29.45 -6.35
N SER A 225 -2.68 -28.50 -5.50
CA SER A 225 -2.70 -28.62 -4.05
C SER A 225 -4.02 -28.13 -3.44
N PHE A 226 -4.73 -29.03 -2.76
CA PHE A 226 -5.95 -28.69 -2.00
C PHE A 226 -5.71 -27.75 -0.81
N ALA A 227 -4.46 -27.69 -0.34
CA ALA A 227 -4.03 -26.91 0.81
C ALA A 227 -3.18 -25.69 0.43
N SER A 228 -3.26 -25.25 -0.84
CA SER A 228 -2.58 -24.05 -1.33
C SER A 228 -2.82 -22.85 -0.41
N THR A 229 -1.77 -22.09 -0.20
CA THR A 229 -1.79 -20.86 0.61
C THR A 229 -1.98 -19.61 -0.25
N PHE A 230 -2.06 -19.74 -1.58
CA PHE A 230 -2.11 -18.58 -2.47
C PHE A 230 -3.41 -17.78 -2.30
N VAL A 231 -3.31 -16.44 -2.34
CA VAL A 231 -4.42 -15.52 -2.01
C VAL A 231 -5.54 -15.47 -3.05
N LEU A 232 -5.24 -15.80 -4.31
CA LEU A 232 -6.16 -15.66 -5.43
C LEU A 232 -6.61 -17.02 -5.96
N SER A 233 -7.85 -17.08 -6.44
CA SER A 233 -8.35 -18.28 -7.12
C SER A 233 -7.69 -18.49 -8.48
N THR A 234 -7.81 -19.68 -9.02
CA THR A 234 -7.31 -20.03 -10.37
C THR A 234 -7.91 -19.16 -11.47
N ALA A 235 -9.19 -18.81 -11.34
CA ALA A 235 -9.89 -17.91 -12.25
C ALA A 235 -9.33 -16.49 -12.16
N GLN A 236 -9.22 -15.94 -10.94
CA GLN A 236 -8.66 -14.60 -10.71
C GLN A 236 -7.22 -14.48 -11.23
N CYS A 237 -6.38 -15.48 -10.97
CA CYS A 237 -5.01 -15.49 -11.52
C CYS A 237 -5.01 -15.42 -13.04
N SER A 238 -5.90 -16.18 -13.70
CA SER A 238 -5.98 -16.20 -15.16
C SER A 238 -6.42 -14.86 -15.73
N GLU A 239 -7.41 -14.21 -15.11
CA GLU A 239 -7.89 -12.89 -15.50
C GLU A 239 -6.81 -11.82 -15.31
N PHE A 240 -6.13 -11.80 -14.15
CA PHE A 240 -5.07 -10.81 -13.91
C PHE A 240 -3.85 -11.01 -14.80
N ILE A 241 -3.44 -12.25 -15.09
CA ILE A 241 -2.38 -12.52 -16.06
C ILE A 241 -2.75 -11.91 -17.42
N GLN A 242 -3.96 -12.15 -17.92
CA GLN A 242 -4.39 -11.58 -19.20
C GLN A 242 -4.41 -10.04 -19.21
N MET A 243 -4.69 -9.41 -18.07
CA MET A 243 -4.68 -7.94 -17.95
C MET A 243 -3.28 -7.35 -17.96
N ILE A 244 -2.29 -8.00 -17.32
CA ILE A 244 -0.96 -7.43 -17.11
C ILE A 244 0.11 -7.97 -18.07
N ASP A 245 -0.12 -9.12 -18.71
CA ASP A 245 0.80 -9.75 -19.66
C ASP A 245 0.56 -9.24 -21.09
N ILE A 246 0.76 -7.93 -21.26
CA ILE A 246 0.61 -7.25 -22.55
C ILE A 246 1.96 -6.70 -23.06
N GLU A 247 2.00 -6.08 -24.24
CA GLU A 247 3.22 -5.46 -24.74
C GLU A 247 3.69 -4.30 -23.83
N THR A 248 4.99 -4.20 -23.55
CA THR A 248 5.57 -3.17 -22.67
C THR A 248 5.21 -1.74 -23.11
N SER A 249 5.11 -1.49 -24.42
CA SER A 249 4.71 -0.19 -24.99
C SER A 249 3.34 0.29 -24.51
N LYS A 250 2.44 -0.64 -24.19
CA LYS A 250 1.08 -0.37 -23.69
C LYS A 250 1.00 -0.28 -22.17
N CYS A 251 2.08 -0.64 -21.46
CA CYS A 251 2.12 -0.69 -20.00
C CYS A 251 2.56 0.62 -19.33
N ASN A 252 3.17 1.53 -20.09
CA ASN A 252 3.73 2.78 -19.57
C ASN A 252 2.65 3.85 -19.37
N ASN A 253 1.65 3.54 -18.54
CA ASN A 253 0.60 4.47 -18.17
C ASN A 253 0.24 4.35 -16.69
N PRO A 254 -0.37 5.39 -16.10
CA PRO A 254 -0.75 5.39 -14.69
C PRO A 254 -1.76 4.30 -14.31
N GLN A 255 -2.70 3.97 -15.19
CA GLN A 255 -3.73 2.97 -14.93
C GLN A 255 -3.12 1.57 -14.75
N MET A 256 -2.16 1.21 -15.60
CA MET A 256 -1.44 -0.05 -15.53
C MET A 256 -0.51 -0.09 -14.31
N THR A 257 0.18 1.01 -14.02
CA THR A 257 1.02 1.14 -12.81
C THR A 257 0.19 0.91 -11.55
N HIS A 258 -0.97 1.57 -11.45
CA HIS A 258 -1.91 1.40 -10.35
C HIS A 258 -2.36 -0.07 -10.21
N MET A 259 -2.75 -0.73 -11.31
CA MET A 259 -3.16 -2.13 -11.29
C MET A 259 -2.04 -3.08 -10.84
N ILE A 260 -0.84 -2.93 -11.40
CA ILE A 260 0.32 -3.76 -11.04
C ILE A 260 0.71 -3.56 -9.57
N ALA A 261 0.68 -2.31 -9.10
CA ALA A 261 0.97 -1.98 -7.70
C ALA A 261 -0.01 -2.69 -6.75
N ARG A 262 -1.32 -2.65 -7.03
CA ARG A 262 -2.34 -3.36 -6.23
C ARG A 262 -2.09 -4.85 -6.12
N LEU A 263 -1.73 -5.49 -7.23
CA LEU A 263 -1.43 -6.92 -7.23
C LEU A 263 -0.16 -7.24 -6.44
N TRP A 264 0.87 -6.40 -6.54
CA TRP A 264 2.07 -6.54 -5.74
C TRP A 264 1.85 -6.27 -4.24
N THR A 265 0.94 -5.36 -3.87
CA THR A 265 0.50 -5.17 -2.48
C THR A 265 -0.05 -6.48 -1.93
N LEU A 266 -0.95 -7.15 -2.65
CA LEU A 266 -1.50 -8.45 -2.26
C LEU A 266 -0.42 -9.52 -2.11
N VAL A 267 0.53 -9.59 -3.05
CA VAL A 267 1.63 -10.57 -3.01
C VAL A 267 2.57 -10.30 -1.84
N SER A 268 2.89 -9.03 -1.56
CA SER A 268 3.80 -8.65 -0.46
C SER A 268 3.16 -8.96 0.89
N ARG A 269 1.87 -8.63 1.04
CA ARG A 269 1.08 -9.02 2.21
C ARG A 269 1.03 -10.52 2.40
N HIS A 270 0.77 -11.27 1.32
CA HIS A 270 0.77 -12.75 1.36
C HIS A 270 2.11 -13.31 1.83
N ARG A 271 3.22 -12.78 1.32
CA ARG A 271 4.58 -13.20 1.71
C ARG A 271 4.86 -12.92 3.19
N PHE A 272 4.40 -11.78 3.70
CA PHE A 272 4.45 -11.47 5.13
C PHE A 272 3.62 -12.47 5.95
N ASP A 273 2.33 -12.59 5.67
CA ASP A 273 1.42 -13.43 6.47
C ASP A 273 1.84 -14.92 6.50
N HIS A 274 2.61 -15.39 5.51
CA HIS A 274 3.05 -16.77 5.36
C HIS A 274 4.54 -16.98 5.68
N PHE A 275 5.22 -15.98 6.24
CA PHE A 275 6.62 -16.07 6.62
C PHE A 275 7.53 -16.53 5.47
N TYR A 276 7.30 -16.00 4.28
CA TYR A 276 7.99 -16.42 3.06
C TYR A 276 9.51 -16.34 3.23
N GLY A 277 10.23 -17.36 2.76
CA GLY A 277 11.70 -17.41 2.86
C GLY A 277 12.28 -17.63 4.26
N HIS A 278 11.48 -18.00 5.25
CA HIS A 278 11.94 -18.31 6.61
C HIS A 278 11.71 -19.79 6.97
N ASP A 279 12.38 -20.29 8.01
CA ASP A 279 12.30 -21.70 8.46
C ASP A 279 10.88 -22.13 8.87
N TYR A 280 10.04 -21.18 9.27
CA TYR A 280 8.64 -21.37 9.64
C TYR A 280 7.66 -20.94 8.53
N ALA A 281 8.11 -20.87 7.28
CA ALA A 281 7.25 -20.60 6.12
C ALA A 281 6.00 -21.50 6.11
N ARG A 282 4.83 -20.91 5.91
CA ARG A 282 3.56 -21.65 5.80
C ARG A 282 3.41 -22.19 4.37
N VAL A 283 3.58 -23.50 4.21
CA VAL A 283 3.48 -24.19 2.92
C VAL A 283 2.13 -24.85 2.69
N SER A 284 1.34 -25.03 3.75
CA SER A 284 -0.03 -25.52 3.70
C SER A 284 -0.92 -24.61 4.55
N ARG A 285 -2.14 -24.33 4.05
CA ARG A 285 -3.16 -23.53 4.74
C ARG A 285 -3.45 -24.03 6.17
N GLU A 286 -3.38 -25.33 6.39
CA GLU A 286 -3.73 -25.97 7.66
C GLU A 286 -2.61 -25.84 8.71
N GLN A 287 -1.42 -25.37 8.31
CA GLN A 287 -0.29 -25.22 9.22
C GLN A 287 -0.43 -23.97 10.07
N ARG A 288 -0.62 -24.20 11.38
CA ARG A 288 -0.51 -23.16 12.40
C ARG A 288 0.97 -22.90 12.72
N ARG A 289 1.34 -21.62 12.77
CA ARG A 289 2.69 -21.10 13.05
C ARG A 289 2.72 -20.27 14.32
N LEU A 290 1.60 -19.65 14.70
CA LEU A 290 1.49 -18.90 15.94
C LEU A 290 0.97 -19.80 17.07
N VAL A 291 1.36 -19.47 18.29
CA VAL A 291 0.85 -20.15 19.48
C VAL A 291 -0.65 -19.89 19.57
N LYS A 292 -1.45 -20.96 19.63
CA LYS A 292 -2.90 -20.84 19.86
C LYS A 292 -3.11 -20.27 21.27
N PRO A 293 -3.83 -19.15 21.42
CA PRO A 293 -4.17 -18.66 22.76
C PRO A 293 -5.03 -19.69 23.48
N ALA A 294 -4.86 -19.82 24.80
CA ALA A 294 -5.68 -20.72 25.58
C ALA A 294 -7.15 -20.29 25.49
N ARG A 295 -8.03 -21.24 25.12
CA ARG A 295 -9.47 -20.98 25.01
C ARG A 295 -10.07 -20.76 26.41
N ALA A 296 -10.47 -19.53 26.70
CA ALA A 296 -11.12 -19.17 27.96
C ALA A 296 -12.64 -19.42 27.87
N ASP A 297 -13.06 -20.68 27.92
CA ASP A 297 -14.48 -21.02 27.88
C ASP A 297 -15.20 -20.62 29.17
N SER A 298 -16.19 -19.74 29.05
CA SER A 298 -17.07 -19.40 30.18
C SER A 298 -17.89 -20.62 30.64
N VAL A 299 -18.26 -20.65 31.92
CA VAL A 299 -19.10 -21.72 32.47
C VAL A 299 -20.45 -21.79 31.74
N LEU A 300 -21.04 -20.62 31.41
CA LEU A 300 -22.26 -20.53 30.63
C LEU A 300 -22.13 -21.22 29.27
N PHE A 301 -21.02 -20.99 28.58
CA PHE A 301 -20.77 -21.59 27.28
C PHE A 301 -20.68 -23.13 27.36
N LYS A 302 -20.07 -23.68 28.42
CA LYS A 302 -20.03 -25.14 28.66
C LYS A 302 -21.43 -25.72 28.90
N VAL A 303 -22.29 -25.01 29.64
CA VAL A 303 -23.69 -25.42 29.86
C VAL A 303 -24.47 -25.43 28.55
N ILE A 304 -24.34 -24.37 27.74
CA ILE A 304 -24.96 -24.30 26.40
C ILE A 304 -24.47 -25.45 25.53
N CYS A 305 -23.17 -25.73 25.50
CA CYS A 305 -22.64 -26.86 24.75
C CYS A 305 -23.23 -28.20 25.22
N SER A 306 -23.41 -28.39 26.53
CA SER A 306 -24.06 -29.60 27.05
C SER A 306 -25.53 -29.70 26.63
N LEU A 307 -26.28 -28.60 26.66
CA LEU A 307 -27.71 -28.57 26.26
C LEU A 307 -27.90 -28.83 24.76
N PHE A 308 -26.97 -28.33 23.94
CA PHE A 308 -27.01 -28.47 22.48
C PHE A 308 -26.12 -29.61 21.97
N PHE A 309 -25.89 -30.65 22.76
CA PHE A 309 -25.16 -31.87 22.35
C PHE A 309 -23.78 -31.61 21.72
N ARG A 310 -23.04 -30.63 22.24
CA ARG A 310 -21.73 -30.15 21.76
C ARG A 310 -21.73 -29.58 20.34
N PHE A 311 -22.90 -29.30 19.76
CA PHE A 311 -22.99 -28.64 18.45
C PHE A 311 -22.29 -27.26 18.41
N PRO A 312 -22.45 -26.38 19.42
CA PRO A 312 -21.75 -25.09 19.42
C PRO A 312 -20.22 -25.25 19.48
N ASP A 313 -19.74 -26.24 20.25
CA ASP A 313 -18.31 -26.56 20.32
C ASP A 313 -17.76 -26.99 18.95
N ALA A 314 -18.46 -27.89 18.25
CA ALA A 314 -18.07 -28.33 16.91
C ALA A 314 -18.03 -27.17 15.91
N LYS A 315 -18.97 -26.22 16.01
CA LYS A 315 -18.97 -25.02 15.16
C LYS A 315 -17.84 -24.05 15.48
N VAL A 316 -17.48 -23.88 16.76
CA VAL A 316 -16.29 -23.11 17.14
C VAL A 316 -15.03 -23.77 16.58
N GLU A 317 -14.91 -25.09 16.66
CA GLU A 317 -13.76 -25.82 16.11
C GLU A 317 -13.66 -25.67 14.57
N GLU A 318 -14.78 -25.76 13.86
CA GLU A 318 -14.86 -25.53 12.42
C GLU A 318 -14.41 -24.10 12.04
N LEU A 319 -14.86 -23.09 12.79
CA LEU A 319 -14.42 -21.70 12.62
C LEU A 319 -12.93 -21.51 12.94
N GLU A 320 -12.42 -22.15 14.00
CA GLU A 320 -11.00 -22.09 14.38
C GLU A 320 -10.08 -22.75 13.35
N ASN A 321 -10.57 -23.77 12.63
CA ASN A 321 -9.85 -24.41 11.54
C ASN A 321 -9.81 -23.53 10.28
N LEU A 322 -10.86 -22.74 10.04
CA LEU A 322 -10.88 -21.74 8.96
C LEU A 322 -10.01 -20.51 9.29
N LEU A 323 -9.91 -20.15 10.56
CA LEU A 323 -9.10 -19.03 11.08
C LEU A 323 -7.72 -19.52 11.56
N THR A 324 -6.86 -19.90 10.61
CA THR A 324 -5.49 -20.31 10.93
C THR A 324 -4.61 -19.07 11.10
N ASP A 325 -4.05 -18.86 12.31
CA ASP A 325 -3.17 -17.72 12.64
C ASP A 325 -3.73 -16.34 12.29
N HIS A 326 -5.03 -16.12 12.54
CA HIS A 326 -5.75 -14.89 12.19
C HIS A 326 -5.91 -14.63 10.69
N ILE A 327 -5.59 -15.62 9.84
CA ILE A 327 -5.78 -15.55 8.39
C ILE A 327 -7.04 -16.31 8.02
N VAL A 328 -7.88 -15.66 7.21
CA VAL A 328 -9.08 -16.27 6.63
C VAL A 328 -8.95 -16.25 5.12
N TYR A 329 -9.05 -17.41 4.50
CA TYR A 329 -8.99 -17.55 3.06
C TYR A 329 -10.37 -17.32 2.47
N GLY A 330 -10.54 -16.24 1.71
CA GLY A 330 -11.82 -15.88 1.10
C GLY A 330 -12.43 -17.00 0.23
N ILE A 331 -11.59 -17.80 -0.42
CA ILE A 331 -11.99 -18.96 -1.24
C ILE A 331 -12.72 -20.03 -0.41
N HIS A 332 -12.36 -20.20 0.85
CA HIS A 332 -12.98 -21.19 1.76
C HIS A 332 -14.05 -20.58 2.66
N TRP A 333 -13.84 -19.33 3.08
CA TRP A 333 -14.78 -18.59 3.91
C TRP A 333 -16.11 -18.32 3.20
N LYS A 334 -16.09 -17.89 1.93
CA LYS A 334 -17.32 -17.54 1.21
C LYS A 334 -18.27 -18.74 1.05
N PRO A 335 -17.83 -19.93 0.58
CA PRO A 335 -18.69 -21.11 0.54
C PRO A 335 -19.19 -21.53 1.92
N PHE A 336 -18.32 -21.56 2.92
CA PHE A 336 -18.69 -21.91 4.29
C PHE A 336 -19.76 -20.97 4.84
N ALA A 337 -19.59 -19.66 4.71
CA ALA A 337 -20.55 -18.67 5.18
C ALA A 337 -21.92 -18.80 4.47
N ALA A 338 -21.91 -19.10 3.16
CA ALA A 338 -23.14 -19.33 2.41
C ALA A 338 -23.88 -20.60 2.87
N GLU A 339 -23.15 -21.68 3.16
CA GLU A 339 -23.70 -22.91 3.71
C GLU A 339 -24.31 -22.67 5.10
N GLN A 340 -23.58 -22.00 5.99
CA GLN A 340 -24.08 -21.66 7.33
C GLN A 340 -25.35 -20.81 7.25
N LEU A 341 -25.40 -19.82 6.36
CA LEU A 341 -26.60 -18.98 6.18
C LEU A 341 -27.80 -19.80 5.71
N SER A 342 -27.59 -20.73 4.76
CA SER A 342 -28.64 -21.62 4.26
C SER A 342 -29.17 -22.56 5.35
N ASP A 343 -28.28 -23.11 6.18
CA ASP A 343 -28.66 -24.00 7.26
C ASP A 343 -29.42 -23.28 8.37
N TRP A 344 -29.04 -22.04 8.67
CA TRP A 344 -29.76 -21.18 9.60
C TRP A 344 -31.17 -20.84 9.11
N GLU A 345 -31.32 -20.52 7.82
CA GLU A 345 -32.61 -20.27 7.19
C GLU A 345 -33.53 -21.50 7.32
N LYS A 346 -33.05 -22.67 6.89
CA LYS A 346 -33.80 -23.94 6.97
C LYS A 346 -34.19 -24.30 8.40
N SER A 347 -33.26 -24.12 9.35
CA SER A 347 -33.50 -24.42 10.76
C SER A 347 -34.52 -23.48 11.37
N SER A 348 -34.46 -22.19 11.02
CA SER A 348 -35.44 -21.18 11.44
C SER A 348 -36.83 -21.50 10.91
N THR A 349 -36.96 -21.86 9.62
CA THR A 349 -38.24 -22.26 9.03
C THR A 349 -38.82 -23.50 9.73
N LYS A 350 -38.01 -24.51 10.02
CA LYS A 350 -38.44 -25.72 10.73
C LYS A 350 -38.88 -25.41 12.16
N ALA A 351 -38.15 -24.55 12.87
CA ALA A 351 -38.50 -24.15 14.23
C ALA A 351 -39.84 -23.40 14.26
N VAL A 352 -40.06 -22.46 13.33
CA VAL A 352 -41.34 -21.76 13.19
C VAL A 352 -42.47 -22.75 12.87
N ALA A 353 -42.24 -23.70 11.96
CA ALA A 353 -43.22 -24.72 11.61
C ALA A 353 -43.54 -25.71 12.76
N LEU A 354 -42.64 -25.90 13.72
CA LEU A 354 -42.86 -26.72 14.92
C LEU A 354 -43.58 -25.95 16.04
N LEU A 355 -43.56 -24.61 16.00
CA LEU A 355 -44.20 -23.74 16.97
C LEU A 355 -45.62 -23.33 16.58
N MET A 356 -45.97 -23.46 15.29
CA MET A 356 -47.35 -23.38 14.77
C MET A 356 -48.02 -24.76 14.80
#